data_AF-A0A2T2U8S8-F1
#
_entry.id   AF-A0A2T2U8S8-F1
#
_cell.length_a   1.000
_cell.length_b   1.000
_cell.length_c   1.000
_cell.angle_alpha   90.00
_cell.angle_beta   90.00
_cell.angle_gamma   90.00
#
_symmetry.space_group_name_H-M   'P 1'
#
loop_
_entity.id
_entity.type
_entity.pdbx_description
1 polymer ?
#
loop_
_entity_poly.entity_id
_entity_poly.type
_entity_poly.pdbx_seq_one_letter_code
_entity_poly.pdbx_strand_id
1 'polypeptide(L)'
;LPDFPAERFRAIEDADSVAIDPHKHGLQPYGCGCILFRDPAIGRFYQHDSPYTYFTSDELHLGEISLECSRAGAAAGALWCTLRALPLAPDDGLGPILAACVRAARTWADAVEASDALTLVTPPETDIVAYMPAPEEATLSAVHEASQALFGAAMKDPDDPIFTSVYRLSADALTTLRPFLTADRDEAAVLRSVLMKPEHETYAESLVDQLSTFKMDDV
;
A
#
# COMPACT_ATOMS: atom_id res chain seq x y z
N LEU A 1 -17.76 6.05 0.27
CA LEU A 1 -16.87 7.13 0.77
C LEU A 1 -17.03 8.34 -0.14
N PRO A 2 -17.30 9.54 0.40
CA PRO A 2 -17.30 10.78 -0.39
C PRO A 2 -15.95 10.98 -1.10
N ASP A 3 -15.96 11.54 -2.31
CA ASP A 3 -14.74 11.91 -3.08
C ASP A 3 -13.71 10.78 -3.28
N PHE A 4 -14.15 9.51 -3.18
CA PHE A 4 -13.32 8.38 -3.57
C PHE A 4 -13.29 8.28 -5.11
N PRO A 5 -12.11 8.12 -5.75
CA PRO A 5 -11.98 8.12 -7.21
C PRO A 5 -12.50 6.82 -7.84
N ALA A 6 -13.80 6.59 -7.71
CA ALA A 6 -14.45 5.34 -8.07
C ALA A 6 -14.36 5.05 -9.57
N GLU A 7 -14.31 6.07 -10.43
CA GLU A 7 -14.11 5.90 -11.87
C GLU A 7 -12.78 5.22 -12.22
N ARG A 8 -11.70 5.50 -11.47
CA ARG A 8 -10.39 4.87 -11.70
C ARG A 8 -10.42 3.37 -11.39
N PHE A 9 -11.14 2.99 -10.34
CA PHE A 9 -11.32 1.58 -9.99
C PHE A 9 -12.28 0.86 -10.94
N ARG A 10 -13.32 1.53 -11.43
CA ARG A 10 -14.22 0.94 -12.46
C ARG A 10 -13.46 0.63 -13.74
N ALA A 11 -12.55 1.50 -14.16
CA ALA A 11 -11.70 1.28 -15.35
C ALA A 11 -10.82 0.00 -15.27
N ILE A 12 -10.63 -0.60 -14.09
CA ILE A 12 -9.97 -1.91 -13.97
C ILE A 12 -10.74 -3.00 -14.73
N GLU A 13 -12.07 -2.87 -14.85
CA GLU A 13 -12.89 -3.77 -15.67
C GLU A 13 -12.48 -3.76 -17.14
N ASP A 14 -11.79 -2.71 -17.58
CA ASP A 14 -11.31 -2.55 -18.94
C ASP A 14 -9.95 -3.24 -19.20
N ALA A 15 -9.25 -3.70 -18.16
CA ALA A 15 -7.95 -4.35 -18.30
C ALA A 15 -8.05 -5.75 -18.93
N ASP A 16 -7.03 -6.17 -19.68
CA ASP A 16 -6.88 -7.55 -20.18
C ASP A 16 -6.51 -8.52 -19.06
N SER A 17 -5.77 -8.03 -18.05
CA SER A 17 -5.36 -8.79 -16.88
C SER A 17 -5.19 -7.91 -15.64
N VAL A 18 -5.44 -8.47 -14.45
CA VAL A 18 -5.33 -7.78 -13.16
C VAL A 18 -4.51 -8.62 -12.19
N ALA A 19 -3.36 -8.09 -11.74
CA ALA A 19 -2.62 -8.66 -10.63
C ALA A 19 -3.20 -8.13 -9.31
N ILE A 20 -3.49 -9.03 -8.37
CA ILE A 20 -4.03 -8.70 -7.05
C ILE A 20 -3.39 -9.61 -6.01
N ASP A 21 -3.03 -9.04 -4.86
CA ASP A 21 -2.38 -9.78 -3.77
C ASP A 21 -3.34 -9.89 -2.57
N PRO A 22 -4.02 -11.03 -2.40
CA PRO A 22 -4.78 -11.29 -1.19
C PRO A 22 -3.94 -11.26 0.09
N HIS A 23 -2.63 -11.48 0.00
CA HIS A 23 -1.74 -11.32 1.16
C HIS A 23 -1.50 -9.86 1.60
N LYS A 24 -2.09 -8.89 0.89
CA LYS A 24 -2.14 -7.49 1.31
C LYS A 24 -3.47 -7.24 2.04
N HIS A 25 -4.42 -6.64 1.35
CA HIS A 25 -5.73 -6.27 1.90
C HIS A 25 -6.74 -7.45 1.96
N GLY A 26 -6.40 -8.61 1.40
CA GLY A 26 -7.26 -9.81 1.43
C GLY A 26 -7.07 -10.70 2.66
N LEU A 27 -6.35 -10.21 3.67
CA LEU A 27 -6.12 -10.88 4.96
C LEU A 27 -5.52 -12.29 4.85
N GLN A 28 -4.68 -12.53 3.83
CA GLN A 28 -3.93 -13.78 3.70
C GLN A 28 -2.50 -13.65 4.21
N PRO A 29 -1.90 -14.73 4.70
CA PRO A 29 -0.45 -14.81 4.86
C PRO A 29 0.29 -14.68 3.52
N TYR A 30 1.58 -14.33 3.57
CA TYR A 30 2.45 -14.33 2.41
C TYR A 30 2.41 -15.66 1.63
N GLY A 31 2.58 -15.58 0.31
CA GLY A 31 2.45 -16.71 -0.60
C GLY A 31 1.06 -16.84 -1.25
N CYS A 32 0.17 -15.87 -1.04
CA CYS A 32 -1.12 -15.79 -1.75
C CYS A 32 -1.14 -14.57 -2.68
N GLY A 33 -0.71 -14.75 -3.92
CA GLY A 33 -0.85 -13.78 -5.01
C GLY A 33 -1.81 -14.33 -6.08
N CYS A 34 -2.42 -13.44 -6.86
CA CYS A 34 -3.39 -13.81 -7.89
C CYS A 34 -3.17 -12.98 -9.16
N ILE A 35 -3.36 -13.61 -10.31
CA ILE A 35 -3.49 -12.95 -11.60
C ILE A 35 -4.85 -13.37 -12.19
N LEU A 36 -5.63 -12.38 -12.61
CA LEU A 36 -6.92 -12.57 -13.24
C LEU A 36 -6.78 -12.17 -14.70
N PHE A 37 -7.27 -13.00 -15.62
CA PHE A 37 -7.34 -12.68 -17.04
C PHE A 37 -8.79 -12.49 -17.44
N ARG A 38 -9.07 -11.44 -18.22
CA ARG A 38 -10.41 -11.21 -18.76
C ARG A 38 -10.81 -12.33 -19.72
N ASP A 39 -9.91 -12.69 -20.62
CA ASP A 39 -10.10 -13.81 -21.55
C ASP A 39 -9.32 -15.04 -21.07
N PRO A 40 -10.00 -16.09 -20.58
CA PRO A 40 -9.34 -17.32 -20.15
C PRO A 40 -8.62 -18.05 -21.30
N ALA A 41 -8.94 -17.77 -22.56
CA ALA A 41 -8.27 -18.39 -23.72
C ALA A 41 -6.78 -18.02 -23.81
N ILE A 42 -6.33 -16.97 -23.11
CA ILE A 42 -4.91 -16.64 -22.95
C ILE A 42 -4.10 -17.78 -22.33
N GLY A 43 -4.73 -18.70 -21.58
CA GLY A 43 -4.08 -19.90 -21.05
C GLY A 43 -3.28 -20.69 -22.10
N ARG A 44 -3.68 -20.63 -23.38
CA ARG A 44 -2.96 -21.26 -24.51
C ARG A 44 -1.50 -20.81 -24.66
N PHE A 45 -1.17 -19.60 -24.22
CA PHE A 45 0.19 -19.05 -24.29
C PHE A 45 1.08 -19.51 -23.14
N TYR A 46 0.46 -19.95 -22.04
CA TYR A 46 1.16 -20.51 -20.88
C TYR A 46 1.21 -22.04 -20.91
N GLN A 47 0.44 -22.65 -21.83
CA GLN A 47 0.38 -24.09 -22.00
C GLN A 47 1.77 -24.64 -22.27
N HIS A 48 2.19 -25.57 -21.41
CA HIS A 48 3.44 -26.28 -21.56
C HIS A 48 3.24 -27.75 -21.21
N ASP A 49 3.91 -28.62 -21.96
CA ASP A 49 3.91 -30.05 -21.69
C ASP A 49 4.82 -30.33 -20.49
N SER A 50 4.26 -30.94 -19.44
CA SER A 50 5.05 -31.51 -18.37
C SER A 50 4.98 -33.03 -18.45
N PRO A 51 6.10 -33.74 -18.68
CA PRO A 51 6.12 -35.21 -18.70
C PRO A 51 5.82 -35.84 -17.32
N TYR A 52 5.50 -35.01 -16.32
CA TYR A 52 5.21 -35.40 -14.94
C TYR A 52 3.73 -35.21 -14.53
N THR A 53 2.81 -34.75 -15.41
CA THR A 53 1.42 -34.45 -15.03
C THR A 53 0.39 -35.55 -15.40
N TYR A 54 -0.08 -36.23 -14.35
CA TYR A 54 -1.44 -36.75 -14.07
C TYR A 54 -2.29 -37.39 -15.20
N PHE A 55 -2.26 -38.73 -15.27
CA PHE A 55 -2.95 -39.59 -16.23
C PHE A 55 -4.48 -39.80 -16.03
N THR A 56 -5.23 -38.83 -15.50
CA THR A 56 -6.60 -39.13 -15.00
C THR A 56 -7.73 -38.21 -15.47
N SER A 57 -7.49 -37.13 -16.21
CA SER A 57 -8.56 -36.24 -16.69
C SER A 57 -8.18 -35.50 -17.98
N ASP A 58 -9.16 -35.28 -18.87
CA ASP A 58 -9.05 -34.38 -20.02
C ASP A 58 -9.32 -32.90 -19.64
N GLU A 59 -9.58 -32.61 -18.36
CA GLU A 59 -9.80 -31.26 -17.86
C GLU A 59 -8.49 -30.47 -17.75
N LEU A 60 -8.60 -29.15 -17.94
CA LEU A 60 -7.48 -28.22 -17.85
C LEU A 60 -6.73 -28.32 -16.51
N HIS A 61 -5.47 -28.76 -16.56
CA HIS A 61 -4.63 -28.79 -15.38
C HIS A 61 -4.02 -27.41 -15.13
N LEU A 62 -4.38 -26.79 -14.00
CA LEU A 62 -3.89 -25.45 -13.63
C LEU A 62 -2.37 -25.35 -13.53
N GLY A 63 -1.65 -26.47 -13.38
CA GLY A 63 -0.19 -26.50 -13.41
C GLY A 63 0.42 -26.34 -14.80
N GLU A 64 -0.35 -26.62 -15.86
CA GLU A 64 0.10 -26.54 -17.26
C GLU A 64 -0.14 -25.15 -17.85
N ILE A 65 -0.89 -24.29 -17.17
CA ILE A 65 -1.22 -22.92 -17.60
C ILE A 65 -0.78 -21.86 -16.60
N SER A 66 0.18 -22.19 -15.72
CA SER A 66 0.80 -21.24 -14.80
C SER A 66 2.32 -21.25 -14.93
N LEU A 67 2.96 -20.15 -14.54
CA LEU A 67 4.44 -20.06 -14.52
C LEU A 67 5.05 -20.96 -13.43
N GLU A 68 4.32 -21.16 -12.33
CA GLU A 68 4.70 -22.05 -11.24
C GLU A 68 4.02 -23.42 -11.42
N CYS A 69 4.66 -24.51 -11.02
CA CYS A 69 4.08 -25.85 -11.07
C CYS A 69 3.39 -26.21 -9.73
N SER A 70 4.06 -26.98 -8.87
CA SER A 70 3.56 -27.40 -7.57
C SER A 70 3.26 -26.20 -6.68
N ARG A 71 2.01 -26.08 -6.24
CA ARG A 71 1.52 -25.00 -5.37
C ARG A 71 0.69 -25.58 -4.23
N ALA A 72 0.73 -24.94 -3.07
CA ALA A 72 -0.03 -25.38 -1.92
C ALA A 72 -1.52 -25.04 -2.09
N GLY A 73 -2.36 -26.07 -2.26
CA GLY A 73 -3.83 -25.90 -2.26
C GLY A 73 -4.37 -25.24 -0.98
N ALA A 74 -3.61 -25.31 0.12
CA ALA A 74 -3.92 -24.64 1.37
C ALA A 74 -4.06 -23.10 1.22
N ALA A 75 -3.26 -22.46 0.36
CA ALA A 75 -3.37 -21.01 0.13
C ALA A 75 -4.71 -20.65 -0.54
N ALA A 76 -5.14 -21.44 -1.53
CA ALA A 76 -6.42 -21.27 -2.19
C ALA A 76 -7.59 -21.56 -1.23
N GLY A 77 -7.48 -22.61 -0.41
CA GLY A 77 -8.47 -22.94 0.61
C GLY A 77 -8.59 -21.87 1.70
N ALA A 78 -7.48 -21.31 2.17
CA ALA A 78 -7.46 -20.23 3.14
C ALA A 78 -8.13 -18.97 2.60
N LEU A 79 -7.78 -18.57 1.37
CA LEU A 79 -8.42 -17.44 0.71
C LEU A 79 -9.93 -17.67 0.54
N TRP A 80 -10.33 -18.86 0.07
CA TRP A 80 -11.74 -19.21 -0.05
C TRP A 80 -12.47 -19.06 1.28
N CYS A 81 -11.95 -19.65 2.36
CA CYS A 81 -12.53 -19.52 3.70
C CYS A 81 -12.67 -18.06 4.14
N THR A 82 -11.64 -17.24 3.92
CA THR A 82 -11.69 -15.80 4.23
C THR A 82 -12.79 -15.11 3.45
N LEU A 83 -12.93 -15.35 2.14
CA LEU A 83 -13.98 -14.72 1.32
C LEU A 83 -15.39 -15.23 1.64
N ARG A 84 -15.52 -16.43 2.21
CA ARG A 84 -16.79 -16.93 2.76
C ARG A 84 -17.17 -16.25 4.07
N ALA A 85 -16.19 -15.91 4.90
CA ALA A 85 -16.41 -15.22 6.17
C ALA A 85 -16.54 -13.69 6.00
N LEU A 86 -15.79 -13.10 5.07
CA LEU A 86 -15.69 -11.69 4.78
C LEU A 86 -15.91 -11.49 3.27
N PRO A 87 -17.17 -11.40 2.82
CA PRO A 87 -17.48 -11.27 1.40
C PRO A 87 -16.90 -9.99 0.79
N LEU A 88 -16.71 -10.02 -0.53
CA LEU A 88 -16.33 -8.85 -1.33
C LEU A 88 -17.56 -8.01 -1.63
N ALA A 89 -18.10 -7.34 -0.61
CA ALA A 89 -19.27 -6.47 -0.72
C ALA A 89 -18.94 -5.05 -0.26
N PRO A 90 -19.57 -3.99 -0.81
CA PRO A 90 -19.29 -2.62 -0.39
C PRO A 90 -19.65 -2.35 1.08
N ASP A 91 -20.77 -2.92 1.55
CA ASP A 91 -21.35 -2.64 2.87
C ASP A 91 -21.28 -3.86 3.82
N ASP A 92 -20.56 -4.92 3.43
CA ASP A 92 -20.37 -6.14 4.23
C ASP A 92 -18.98 -6.76 3.97
N GLY A 93 -18.47 -7.56 4.90
CA GLY A 93 -17.16 -8.21 4.77
C GLY A 93 -15.99 -7.24 4.62
N LEU A 94 -15.26 -7.32 3.51
CA LEU A 94 -14.06 -6.50 3.29
C LEU A 94 -14.36 -5.02 3.01
N GLY A 95 -15.54 -4.67 2.48
CA GLY A 95 -15.85 -3.28 2.10
C GLY A 95 -15.75 -2.29 3.26
N PRO A 96 -16.44 -2.52 4.39
CA PRO A 96 -16.33 -1.66 5.58
C PRO A 96 -14.91 -1.57 6.15
N ILE A 97 -14.13 -2.66 6.08
CA ILE A 97 -12.74 -2.71 6.55
C ILE A 97 -11.86 -1.78 5.70
N LEU A 98 -11.90 -1.93 4.37
CA LEU A 98 -11.16 -1.07 3.45
C LEU A 98 -11.60 0.39 3.56
N ALA A 99 -12.90 0.62 3.77
CA ALA A 99 -13.42 1.96 3.93
C ALA A 99 -12.87 2.64 5.20
N ALA A 100 -12.71 1.90 6.30
CA ALA A 100 -12.07 2.40 7.52
C ALA A 100 -10.59 2.72 7.31
N CYS A 101 -9.85 1.88 6.59
CA CYS A 101 -8.44 2.13 6.23
C CYS A 101 -8.27 3.43 5.43
N VAL A 102 -9.14 3.69 4.45
CA VAL A 102 -9.12 4.94 3.67
C VAL A 102 -9.52 6.14 4.52
N ARG A 103 -10.51 6.01 5.44
CA ARG A 103 -10.85 7.10 6.38
C ARG A 103 -9.68 7.42 7.31
N ALA A 104 -9.00 6.41 7.85
CA ALA A 104 -7.81 6.60 8.66
C ALA A 104 -6.69 7.35 7.92
N ALA A 105 -6.47 7.03 6.63
CA ALA A 105 -5.49 7.74 5.81
C ALA A 105 -5.89 9.21 5.56
N ARG A 106 -7.19 9.50 5.42
CA ARG A 106 -7.68 10.88 5.32
C ARG A 106 -7.54 11.64 6.64
N THR A 107 -7.89 11.02 7.77
CA THR A 107 -7.65 11.60 9.10
C THR A 107 -6.17 11.89 9.34
N TRP A 108 -5.28 10.97 8.95
CA TRP A 108 -3.84 11.22 8.99
C TRP A 108 -3.44 12.41 8.12
N ALA A 109 -3.97 12.50 6.90
CA ALA A 109 -3.68 13.60 5.99
C ALA A 109 -4.15 14.95 6.54
N ASP A 110 -5.37 15.02 7.06
CA ASP A 110 -5.93 16.22 7.69
C ASP A 110 -5.07 16.68 8.89
N ALA A 111 -4.62 15.74 9.72
CA ALA A 111 -3.73 16.03 10.85
C ALA A 111 -2.35 16.52 10.39
N VAL A 112 -1.81 15.98 9.30
CA VAL A 112 -0.55 16.48 8.70
C VAL A 112 -0.73 17.90 8.16
N GLU A 113 -1.86 18.21 7.51
CA GLU A 113 -2.15 19.56 7.01
C GLU A 113 -2.34 20.59 8.14
N ALA A 114 -2.80 20.15 9.31
CA ALA A 114 -2.93 20.98 10.51
C ALA A 114 -1.61 21.17 11.29
N SER A 115 -0.56 20.41 10.96
CA SER A 115 0.74 20.44 11.64
C SER A 115 1.70 21.42 10.98
N ASP A 116 2.38 22.25 11.77
CA ASP A 116 3.49 23.09 11.29
C ASP A 116 4.80 22.28 11.09
N ALA A 117 4.88 21.08 11.68
CA ALA A 117 6.08 20.24 11.66
C ALA A 117 6.13 19.28 10.46
N LEU A 118 5.00 19.00 9.83
CA LEU A 118 4.86 18.03 8.76
C LEU A 118 4.19 18.66 7.53
N THR A 119 4.40 18.06 6.37
CA THR A 119 3.79 18.51 5.12
C THR A 119 3.46 17.29 4.28
N LEU A 120 2.23 17.21 3.76
CA LEU A 120 1.85 16.14 2.83
C LEU A 120 2.69 16.22 1.55
N VAL A 121 2.96 15.08 0.91
CA VAL A 121 3.55 15.01 -0.45
C VAL A 121 2.45 15.05 -1.51
N THR A 122 1.31 14.41 -1.26
CA THR A 122 0.09 14.49 -2.08
C THR A 122 -1.11 14.06 -1.22
N PRO A 123 -2.33 14.56 -1.50
CA PRO A 123 -3.54 14.00 -0.90
C PRO A 123 -3.65 12.49 -1.21
N PRO A 124 -3.99 11.65 -0.22
CA PRO A 124 -4.08 10.21 -0.41
C PRO A 124 -5.39 9.82 -1.12
N GLU A 125 -5.27 8.99 -2.17
CA GLU A 125 -6.43 8.37 -2.83
C GLU A 125 -6.76 6.97 -2.29
N THR A 126 -5.80 6.36 -1.58
CA THR A 126 -5.91 5.04 -0.94
C THR A 126 -5.54 5.14 0.55
N ASP A 127 -5.31 4.01 1.20
CA ASP A 127 -4.87 3.94 2.60
C ASP A 127 -3.35 4.20 2.79
N ILE A 128 -2.70 4.86 1.84
CA ILE A 128 -1.26 5.18 1.88
C ILE A 128 -1.09 6.69 1.90
N VAL A 129 -0.39 7.20 2.91
CA VAL A 129 -0.10 8.63 3.05
C VAL A 129 1.40 8.85 2.94
N ALA A 130 1.82 9.72 2.03
CA ALA A 130 3.19 10.17 1.90
C ALA A 130 3.30 11.62 2.41
N TYR A 131 4.26 11.86 3.29
CA TYR A 131 4.45 13.14 3.99
C TYR A 131 5.93 13.33 4.32
N MET A 132 6.34 14.55 4.64
CA MET A 132 7.72 14.90 4.95
C MET A 132 7.75 15.89 6.11
N PRO A 133 8.81 15.94 6.93
CA PRO A 133 9.02 17.04 7.86
C PRO A 133 9.07 18.37 7.11
N ALA A 134 8.57 19.43 7.73
CA ALA A 134 8.74 20.80 7.22
C ALA A 134 10.22 21.16 7.33
N PRO A 135 10.97 21.27 6.22
CA PRO A 135 12.41 21.44 6.29
C PRO A 135 12.74 22.92 6.56
N GLU A 136 13.81 23.19 7.32
CA GLU A 136 14.32 24.55 7.52
C GLU A 136 14.75 25.20 6.19
N GLU A 137 15.34 24.38 5.32
CA GLU A 137 15.71 24.72 3.96
C GLU A 137 14.85 23.94 2.97
N ALA A 138 14.32 24.60 1.95
CA ALA A 138 13.54 23.95 0.91
C ALA A 138 14.43 23.19 -0.10
N THR A 139 15.30 22.30 0.37
CA THR A 139 16.19 21.46 -0.45
C THR A 139 15.86 19.98 -0.29
N LEU A 140 16.20 19.18 -1.31
CA LEU A 140 15.96 17.74 -1.27
C LEU A 140 16.87 17.05 -0.24
N SER A 141 18.08 17.56 -0.02
CA SER A 141 18.95 17.07 1.06
C SER A 141 18.30 17.28 2.43
N ALA A 142 17.78 18.47 2.72
CA ALA A 142 17.13 18.75 4.01
C ALA A 142 15.92 17.83 4.24
N VAL A 143 15.07 17.65 3.23
CA VAL A 143 13.93 16.71 3.30
C VAL A 143 14.38 15.27 3.57
N HIS A 144 15.44 14.80 2.88
CA HIS A 144 15.96 13.45 3.05
C HIS A 144 16.49 13.23 4.47
N GLU A 145 17.36 14.10 4.96
CA GLU A 145 17.97 13.95 6.28
C GLU A 145 16.91 14.04 7.38
N ALA A 146 15.99 15.02 7.30
CA ALA A 146 14.91 15.19 8.27
C ALA A 146 13.97 13.96 8.29
N SER A 147 13.61 13.43 7.13
CA SER A 147 12.73 12.25 7.04
C SER A 147 13.39 11.01 7.64
N GLN A 148 14.68 10.82 7.41
CA GLN A 148 15.46 9.70 7.96
C GLN A 148 15.64 9.83 9.47
N ALA A 149 15.89 11.04 9.96
CA ALA A 149 15.97 11.35 11.38
C ALA A 149 14.65 11.04 12.09
N LEU A 150 13.53 11.56 11.58
CA LEU A 150 12.21 11.32 12.16
C LEU A 150 11.82 9.84 12.11
N PHE A 151 12.04 9.16 10.98
CA PHE A 151 11.83 7.70 10.87
C PHE A 151 12.61 6.94 11.95
N GLY A 152 13.90 7.28 12.12
CA GLY A 152 14.77 6.64 13.09
C GLY A 152 14.37 6.91 14.54
N ALA A 153 14.01 8.15 14.86
CA ALA A 153 13.62 8.56 16.21
C ALA A 153 12.28 7.92 16.61
N ALA A 154 11.27 8.04 15.75
CA ALA A 154 9.94 7.49 15.99
C ALA A 154 9.95 5.98 16.22
N MET A 155 10.74 5.22 15.44
CA MET A 155 10.83 3.77 15.58
C MET A 155 11.62 3.32 16.82
N LYS A 156 12.53 4.15 17.32
CA LYS A 156 13.42 3.83 18.45
C LYS A 156 12.95 4.41 19.77
N ASP A 157 11.81 5.10 19.80
CA ASP A 157 11.22 5.57 21.05
C ASP A 157 11.06 4.38 22.02
N PRO A 158 11.66 4.43 23.23
CA PRO A 158 11.67 3.30 24.14
C PRO A 158 10.32 3.04 24.80
N ASP A 159 9.45 4.05 24.86
CA ASP A 159 8.20 4.00 25.59
C ASP A 159 7.02 3.81 24.63
N ASP A 160 7.02 4.48 23.48
CA ASP A 160 5.93 4.44 22.51
C ASP A 160 6.41 4.54 21.05
N PRO A 161 6.97 3.44 20.49
CA PRO A 161 7.52 3.45 19.13
C PRO A 161 6.44 3.53 18.06
N ILE A 162 6.62 4.45 17.12
CA ILE A 162 5.77 4.58 15.92
C ILE A 162 6.49 3.98 14.71
N PHE A 163 5.87 2.97 14.11
CA PHE A 163 6.38 2.28 12.93
C PHE A 163 5.81 2.91 11.64
N THR A 164 6.55 3.85 11.08
CA THR A 164 6.34 4.37 9.72
C THR A 164 7.30 3.69 8.72
N SER A 165 7.30 4.12 7.47
CA SER A 165 8.25 3.68 6.45
C SER A 165 8.80 4.88 5.68
N VAL A 166 9.83 4.66 4.86
CA VAL A 166 10.35 5.68 3.95
C VAL A 166 10.04 5.33 2.51
N TYR A 167 9.76 6.34 1.70
CA TYR A 167 9.57 6.25 0.27
C TYR A 167 10.56 7.15 -0.45
N ARG A 168 11.32 6.59 -1.40
CA ARG A 168 12.32 7.35 -2.17
C ARG A 168 11.71 7.83 -3.48
N LEU A 169 11.83 9.12 -3.73
CA LEU A 169 11.36 9.78 -4.93
C LEU A 169 12.55 10.43 -5.64
N SER A 170 12.59 10.32 -6.96
CA SER A 170 13.52 11.09 -7.78
C SER A 170 13.27 12.60 -7.59
N ALA A 171 14.31 13.41 -7.82
CA ALA A 171 14.21 14.86 -7.78
C ALA A 171 13.11 15.42 -8.68
N ASP A 172 12.98 14.89 -9.91
CA ASP A 172 11.95 15.29 -10.86
C ASP A 172 10.53 15.05 -10.32
N ALA A 173 10.25 13.84 -9.84
CA ALA A 173 8.96 13.50 -9.23
C ALA A 173 8.64 14.38 -8.01
N LEU A 174 9.60 14.57 -7.09
CA LEU A 174 9.35 15.31 -5.86
C LEU A 174 9.21 16.82 -6.09
N THR A 175 10.01 17.41 -6.98
CA THR A 175 9.87 18.83 -7.37
C THR A 175 8.63 19.08 -8.24
N THR A 176 8.17 18.10 -9.02
CA THR A 176 6.87 18.16 -9.71
C THR A 176 5.71 18.20 -8.71
N LEU A 177 5.75 17.35 -7.68
CA LEU A 177 4.71 17.31 -6.64
C LEU A 177 4.81 18.50 -5.67
N ARG A 178 6.01 19.01 -5.42
CA ARG A 178 6.32 20.08 -4.46
C ARG A 178 7.28 21.10 -5.09
N PRO A 179 6.79 22.03 -5.94
CA PRO A 179 7.62 22.95 -6.72
C PRO A 179 8.43 23.97 -5.90
N PHE A 180 8.17 24.10 -4.60
CA PHE A 180 8.96 24.97 -3.72
C PHE A 180 10.30 24.35 -3.34
N LEU A 181 10.48 23.03 -3.54
CA LEU A 181 11.74 22.34 -3.24
C LEU A 181 12.78 22.56 -4.34
N THR A 182 14.03 22.73 -3.93
CA THR A 182 15.20 22.86 -4.79
C THR A 182 15.93 21.51 -4.87
N ALA A 183 16.16 21.03 -6.09
CA ALA A 183 16.91 19.81 -6.33
C ALA A 183 18.43 20.04 -6.22
N ASP A 184 19.00 19.60 -5.09
CA ASP A 184 20.44 19.58 -4.81
C ASP A 184 21.01 18.14 -4.76
N ARG A 185 20.16 17.13 -5.00
CA ARG A 185 20.47 15.70 -5.13
C ARG A 185 19.48 15.02 -6.07
N ASP A 186 19.82 13.82 -6.57
CA ASP A 186 19.03 13.11 -7.58
C ASP A 186 17.75 12.44 -7.03
N GLU A 187 17.71 12.16 -5.72
CA GLU A 187 16.56 11.57 -5.03
C GLU A 187 16.53 11.98 -3.56
N ALA A 188 15.33 11.99 -2.96
CA ALA A 188 15.14 12.19 -1.53
C ALA A 188 14.17 11.16 -0.95
N ALA A 189 14.31 10.90 0.35
CA ALA A 189 13.39 10.05 1.10
C ALA A 189 12.34 10.94 1.76
N VAL A 190 11.10 10.49 1.73
CA VAL A 190 9.97 11.05 2.48
C VAL A 190 9.38 9.96 3.36
N LEU A 191 8.58 10.33 4.36
CA LEU A 191 7.87 9.37 5.19
C LEU A 191 6.63 8.84 4.46
N ARG A 192 6.27 7.59 4.79
CA ARG A 192 5.12 6.89 4.24
C ARG A 192 4.48 6.02 5.32
N SER A 193 3.20 6.27 5.56
CA SER A 193 2.36 5.43 6.44
C SER A 193 1.35 4.65 5.63
N VAL A 194 1.08 3.41 6.04
CA VAL A 194 0.08 2.52 5.41
C VAL A 194 -0.94 2.12 6.46
N LEU A 195 -2.18 2.56 6.28
CA LEU A 195 -3.23 2.46 7.29
C LEU A 195 -4.07 1.20 7.08
N MET A 196 -3.42 0.02 7.13
CA MET A 196 -4.05 -1.26 6.74
C MET A 196 -5.00 -1.89 7.77
N LYS A 197 -5.13 -1.29 8.96
CA LYS A 197 -5.98 -1.78 10.04
C LYS A 197 -7.18 -0.84 10.22
N PRO A 198 -8.42 -1.35 10.32
CA PRO A 198 -9.58 -0.51 10.54
C PRO A 198 -9.49 0.27 11.86
N GLU A 199 -8.79 -0.27 12.87
CA GLU A 199 -8.59 0.40 14.15
C GLU A 199 -7.77 1.69 14.02
N HIS A 200 -6.94 1.86 12.99
CA HIS A 200 -6.21 3.12 12.78
C HIS A 200 -7.15 4.34 12.68
N GLU A 201 -8.41 4.14 12.27
CA GLU A 201 -9.40 5.22 12.20
C GLU A 201 -9.56 5.94 13.55
N THR A 202 -9.34 5.27 14.68
CA THR A 202 -9.55 5.84 16.01
C THR A 202 -8.32 6.52 16.61
N TYR A 203 -7.13 6.36 16.02
CA TYR A 203 -5.88 6.91 16.58
C TYR A 203 -4.90 7.47 15.53
N ALA A 204 -5.30 7.57 14.26
CA ALA A 204 -4.46 8.16 13.20
C ALA A 204 -4.00 9.59 13.54
N GLU A 205 -4.91 10.45 14.01
CA GLU A 205 -4.60 11.83 14.41
C GLU A 205 -3.56 11.86 15.54
N SER A 206 -3.77 11.09 16.61
CA SER A 206 -2.83 11.01 17.74
C SER A 206 -1.42 10.55 17.33
N LEU A 207 -1.31 9.66 16.34
CA LEU A 207 0.00 9.24 15.82
C LEU A 207 0.70 10.38 15.07
N VAL A 208 -0.04 11.19 14.33
CA VAL A 208 0.51 12.37 13.64
C VAL A 208 0.92 13.44 14.64
N ASP A 209 0.12 13.68 15.68
CA ASP A 209 0.45 14.61 16.76
C ASP A 209 1.77 14.21 17.42
N GLN A 210 1.91 12.94 17.79
CA GLN A 210 3.13 12.43 18.40
C GLN A 210 4.32 12.53 17.44
N LEU A 211 4.17 12.16 16.17
CA LEU A 211 5.21 12.36 15.15
C LEU A 211 5.64 13.82 15.04
N SER A 212 4.71 14.76 15.19
CA SER A 212 4.98 16.21 15.14
C SER A 212 5.72 16.72 16.38
N THR A 213 5.79 15.94 17.48
CA THR A 213 6.53 16.33 18.69
C THR A 213 8.01 15.98 18.67
N PHE A 214 8.44 15.07 17.79
CA PHE A 214 9.85 14.72 17.63
C PHE A 214 10.58 15.94 17.08
N LYS A 215 11.41 16.56 17.92
CA LYS A 215 12.22 17.71 17.51
C LYS A 215 13.30 17.22 16.55
N MET A 216 13.45 17.94 15.44
CA MET A 216 14.53 17.69 14.48
C MET A 216 15.92 17.97 15.09
N ASP A 217 15.99 18.75 16.17
CA ASP A 217 17.23 19.09 16.89
C ASP A 217 17.71 18.01 17.90
N ASP A 218 16.86 17.04 18.23
CA ASP A 218 17.16 15.99 19.22
C ASP A 218 17.71 14.70 18.56
N VAL A 219 18.09 14.73 17.27
CA VAL A 219 18.62 13.60 16.50
C VAL A 219 20.00 13.88 15.89
#